data_AF-A0AAV7V6Z8-F1
#
_entry.id   AF-A0AAV7V6Z8-F1
#
_cell.length_a   1.000
_cell.length_b   1.000
_cell.length_c   1.000
_cell.angle_alpha   90.00
_cell.angle_beta   90.00
_cell.angle_gamma   90.00
#
_symmetry.space_group_name_H-M   'P 1'
#
loop_
_entity.id
_entity.type
_entity.pdbx_description
1 polymer ?
#
loop_
_entity_poly.entity_id
_entity_poly.type
_entity_poly.pdbx_seq_one_letter_code
_entity_poly.pdbx_strand_id
1 'polypeptide(L)'
;MGTLRLQVVTLGTLRLQVVTMGTFTLAGGDYGYITLAAVTMELRLQAVTMGTLRLQAVTMGTLRLQAVTMGTLRLQAVTMGTLRLQAVTMELRLQAVTMGTLRLQAVTMGTLRLQAVTMGTLRLQAVTMGTLRLQAVTMGTLRLQAVTMELRLQAVTMGTLRLQAVTMGTLRLQAVTMGTLRLQAVTMELRLQAVTMGTLRLQAVTMGTLRLQAVTMGTLRLQAVTMGTLRLQAVTMGTLRLQAVTMGTLRLQAVTMGTLRLQAVTMELRLQAVTMGTLRLQAVTMGTLRLQAVTMGTLRLQAVTMGTLRLQAVTLGTFTLAGGDYGYITLAGGDSGYITLAGGDYGYIYACRQ
;
A
#
# COMPACT_ATOMS: atom_id res chain seq x y z
N MET A 1 -20.19 -18.86 -35.90
CA MET A 1 -18.92 -18.46 -35.26
C MET A 1 -17.91 -19.57 -35.51
N GLY A 2 -16.83 -19.31 -36.26
CA GLY A 2 -15.81 -20.31 -36.55
C GLY A 2 -14.82 -20.47 -35.39
N THR A 3 -14.30 -21.68 -35.19
CA THR A 3 -13.21 -21.95 -34.25
C THR A 3 -12.00 -22.37 -35.07
N LEU A 4 -10.88 -21.64 -34.95
CA LEU A 4 -9.62 -22.05 -35.57
C LEU A 4 -8.71 -22.62 -34.49
N ARG A 5 -8.32 -23.89 -34.67
CA ARG A 5 -7.47 -24.64 -33.74
C ARG A 5 -6.22 -25.11 -34.46
N LEU A 6 -5.07 -24.71 -33.97
CA LEU A 6 -3.77 -25.23 -34.40
C LEU A 6 -3.27 -26.19 -33.32
N GLN A 7 -2.96 -27.44 -33.71
CA GLN A 7 -2.36 -28.45 -32.83
C GLN A 7 -1.05 -28.95 -33.42
N VAL A 8 -0.01 -28.98 -32.58
CA VAL A 8 1.32 -29.56 -32.83
C VAL A 8 1.99 -29.05 -34.10
N VAL A 9 2.60 -27.87 -33.99
CA VAL A 9 3.53 -27.35 -34.99
C VAL A 9 4.69 -26.68 -34.27
N THR A 10 5.92 -27.10 -34.57
CA THR A 10 7.12 -26.32 -34.23
C THR A 10 7.18 -25.15 -35.22
N LEU A 11 6.93 -23.93 -34.76
CA LEU A 11 6.92 -22.74 -35.62
C LEU A 11 7.93 -21.72 -35.11
N GLY A 12 8.83 -21.28 -35.98
CA GLY A 12 9.78 -20.20 -35.66
C GLY A 12 9.06 -18.87 -35.43
N THR A 13 8.26 -18.42 -36.39
CA THR A 13 7.50 -17.17 -36.28
C THR A 13 6.08 -17.32 -36.84
N LEU A 14 5.08 -16.80 -36.14
CA LEU A 14 3.69 -16.74 -36.58
C LEU A 14 3.22 -15.28 -36.52
N ARG A 15 2.78 -14.74 -37.67
CA ARG A 15 2.21 -13.39 -37.76
C ARG A 15 0.80 -13.47 -38.31
N LEU A 16 -0.18 -12.94 -37.58
CA LEU A 16 -1.58 -12.88 -38.00
C LEU A 16 -2.03 -11.41 -38.04
N GLN A 17 -2.52 -10.95 -39.20
CA GLN A 17 -2.87 -9.55 -39.45
C GLN A 17 -4.37 -9.25 -39.54
N VAL A 18 -5.24 -10.24 -39.70
CA VAL A 18 -6.70 -10.12 -39.52
C VAL A 18 -7.24 -11.51 -39.16
N VAL A 19 -7.85 -11.65 -37.98
CA VAL A 19 -8.60 -12.87 -37.61
C VAL A 19 -9.97 -12.43 -37.10
N THR A 20 -10.82 -11.97 -38.01
CA THR A 20 -12.22 -11.71 -37.65
C THR A 20 -13.00 -13.02 -37.72
N MET A 21 -13.69 -13.30 -36.61
CA MET A 21 -14.69 -14.35 -36.36
C MET A 21 -14.22 -15.49 -35.43
N GLY A 22 -14.66 -15.41 -34.16
CA GLY A 22 -14.73 -16.52 -33.23
C GLY A 22 -13.55 -16.69 -32.27
N THR A 23 -13.26 -17.95 -31.91
CA THR A 23 -12.23 -18.31 -30.92
C THR A 23 -11.01 -18.89 -31.61
N PHE A 24 -9.82 -18.33 -31.33
CA PHE A 24 -8.55 -18.89 -31.81
C PHE A 24 -7.87 -19.63 -30.66
N THR A 25 -7.53 -20.90 -30.88
CA THR A 25 -6.89 -21.75 -29.87
C THR A 25 -5.57 -22.32 -30.37
N LEU A 26 -4.49 -22.08 -29.63
CA LEU A 26 -3.21 -22.79 -29.76
C LEU A 26 -3.08 -23.79 -28.62
N ALA A 27 -2.87 -25.06 -28.96
CA ALA A 27 -2.72 -26.11 -27.96
C ALA A 27 -1.58 -27.05 -28.33
N GLY A 28 -0.63 -27.21 -27.41
CA GLY A 28 0.52 -28.11 -27.56
C GLY A 28 1.51 -27.64 -28.63
N GLY A 29 2.71 -27.24 -28.19
CA GLY A 29 3.82 -26.92 -29.09
C GLY A 29 4.80 -25.91 -28.52
N ASP A 30 5.93 -25.80 -29.22
CA ASP A 30 6.99 -24.82 -28.97
C ASP A 30 6.99 -23.79 -30.11
N TYR A 31 6.74 -22.53 -29.77
CA TYR A 31 6.67 -21.43 -30.73
C TYR A 31 7.77 -20.41 -30.46
N GLY A 32 8.46 -19.90 -31.49
CA GLY A 32 9.47 -18.85 -31.28
C GLY A 32 8.80 -17.51 -30.95
N TYR A 33 8.19 -16.88 -31.95
CA TYR A 33 7.55 -15.56 -31.82
C TYR A 33 6.16 -15.55 -32.44
N ILE A 34 5.16 -15.08 -31.68
CA ILE A 34 3.80 -14.88 -32.17
C ILE A 34 3.46 -13.40 -32.11
N THR A 35 3.09 -12.81 -33.24
CA THR A 35 2.58 -11.44 -33.32
C THR A 35 1.16 -11.42 -33.88
N LEU A 36 0.27 -10.77 -33.14
CA LEU A 36 -1.14 -10.63 -33.48
C LEU A 36 -1.46 -9.13 -33.60
N ALA A 37 -2.02 -8.76 -34.74
CA ALA A 37 -2.55 -7.43 -34.99
C ALA A 37 -3.93 -7.58 -35.64
N ALA A 38 -5.01 -7.68 -34.86
CA ALA A 38 -6.38 -7.86 -35.37
C ALA A 38 -7.46 -7.81 -34.26
N VAL A 39 -8.74 -7.69 -34.64
CA VAL A 39 -9.90 -7.89 -33.75
C VAL A 39 -10.25 -9.38 -33.68
N THR A 40 -10.12 -9.99 -32.50
CA THR A 40 -10.55 -11.38 -32.22
C THR A 40 -11.51 -11.38 -31.03
N MET A 41 -12.53 -12.24 -30.97
CA MET A 41 -13.41 -12.27 -29.79
C MET A 41 -12.72 -12.95 -28.60
N GLU A 42 -12.05 -14.09 -28.84
CA GLU A 42 -11.33 -14.80 -27.80
C GLU A 42 -10.07 -15.50 -28.32
N LEU A 43 -8.97 -15.38 -27.56
CA LEU A 43 -7.71 -16.09 -27.79
C LEU A 43 -7.41 -17.01 -26.61
N ARG A 44 -7.14 -18.28 -26.88
CA ARG A 44 -6.79 -19.30 -25.88
C ARG A 44 -5.46 -19.95 -26.21
N LEU A 45 -4.57 -20.06 -25.22
CA LEU A 45 -3.36 -20.83 -25.30
C LEU A 45 -3.30 -21.82 -24.15
N GLN A 46 -3.02 -23.08 -24.48
CA GLN A 46 -3.02 -24.18 -23.52
C GLN A 46 -1.82 -25.09 -23.72
N ALA A 47 -1.03 -25.31 -22.65
CA ALA A 47 0.14 -26.19 -22.68
C ALA A 47 1.12 -25.80 -23.79
N VAL A 48 1.57 -24.55 -23.76
CA VAL A 48 2.41 -23.96 -24.82
C VAL A 48 3.71 -23.42 -24.22
N THR A 49 4.83 -23.68 -24.90
CA THR A 49 6.09 -22.97 -24.66
C THR A 49 6.31 -21.95 -25.77
N MET A 50 6.71 -20.72 -25.43
CA MET A 50 7.15 -19.79 -26.49
C MET A 50 8.15 -18.72 -26.08
N GLY A 51 8.87 -18.15 -27.05
CA GLY A 51 9.73 -16.99 -26.79
C GLY A 51 8.92 -15.76 -26.43
N THR A 52 8.11 -15.24 -27.37
CA THR A 52 7.33 -14.01 -27.16
C THR A 52 5.96 -14.06 -27.80
N LEU A 53 4.94 -13.57 -27.08
CA LEU A 53 3.63 -13.22 -27.63
C LEU A 53 3.44 -11.71 -27.61
N ARG A 54 3.24 -11.10 -28.78
CA ARG A 54 2.99 -9.67 -28.94
C ARG A 54 1.60 -9.44 -29.53
N LEU A 55 0.80 -8.62 -28.84
CA LEU A 55 -0.48 -8.11 -29.33
C LEU A 55 -0.37 -6.60 -29.50
N GLN A 56 -0.66 -6.11 -30.70
CA GLN A 56 -0.56 -4.69 -31.03
C GLN A 56 -1.81 -4.19 -31.73
N ALA A 57 -2.40 -3.09 -31.25
CA ALA A 57 -3.60 -2.48 -31.83
C ALA A 57 -4.77 -3.49 -31.92
N VAL A 58 -5.04 -4.18 -30.82
CA VAL A 58 -6.01 -5.28 -30.75
C VAL A 58 -7.22 -4.86 -29.92
N THR A 59 -8.41 -5.18 -30.40
CA THR A 59 -9.62 -5.20 -29.59
C THR A 59 -10.10 -6.62 -29.44
N MET A 60 -10.30 -7.09 -28.20
CA MET A 60 -10.76 -8.46 -27.97
C MET A 60 -11.60 -8.64 -26.71
N GLY A 61 -12.46 -9.67 -26.70
CA GLY A 61 -13.23 -10.02 -25.51
C GLY A 61 -12.33 -10.59 -24.42
N THR A 62 -11.66 -11.72 -24.70
CA THR A 62 -10.88 -12.45 -23.69
C THR A 62 -9.57 -13.03 -24.24
N LEU A 63 -8.49 -12.95 -23.45
CA LEU A 63 -7.26 -13.73 -23.64
C LEU A 63 -7.08 -14.67 -22.44
N ARG A 64 -6.95 -15.97 -22.69
CA ARG A 64 -6.67 -16.99 -21.68
C ARG A 64 -5.36 -17.71 -21.96
N LEU A 65 -4.45 -17.70 -20.99
CA LEU A 65 -3.25 -18.55 -20.99
C LEU A 65 -3.36 -19.55 -19.83
N GLN A 66 -3.21 -20.84 -20.14
CA GLN A 66 -3.21 -21.92 -19.16
C GLN A 66 -2.01 -22.85 -19.38
N ALA A 67 -1.22 -23.08 -18.33
CA ALA A 67 -0.02 -23.93 -18.41
C ALA A 67 0.91 -23.43 -19.53
N VAL A 68 1.29 -22.15 -19.47
CA VAL A 68 2.14 -21.52 -20.50
C VAL A 68 3.48 -21.13 -19.91
N THR A 69 4.55 -21.51 -20.58
CA THR A 69 5.89 -21.00 -20.27
C THR A 69 6.31 -20.11 -21.42
N MET A 70 6.57 -18.83 -21.14
CA MET A 70 7.05 -17.93 -22.18
C MET A 70 8.07 -16.91 -21.70
N GLY A 71 8.91 -16.42 -22.61
CA GLY A 71 9.82 -15.33 -22.28
C GLY A 71 9.07 -14.03 -21.97
N THR A 72 8.22 -13.57 -22.88
CA THR A 72 7.49 -12.29 -22.71
C THR A 72 6.10 -12.28 -23.35
N LEU A 73 5.12 -11.76 -22.61
CA LEU A 73 3.83 -11.30 -23.13
C LEU A 73 3.82 -9.77 -23.19
N ARG A 74 3.66 -9.19 -24.39
CA ARG A 74 3.59 -7.75 -24.61
C ARG A 74 2.26 -7.35 -25.24
N LEU A 75 1.49 -6.52 -24.53
CA LEU A 75 0.28 -5.87 -25.06
C LEU A 75 0.53 -4.38 -25.26
N GLN A 76 0.29 -3.88 -26.47
CA GLN A 76 0.44 -2.47 -26.81
C GLN A 76 -0.79 -1.95 -27.55
N ALA A 77 -1.39 -0.85 -27.07
CA ALA A 77 -2.61 -0.29 -27.64
C ALA A 77 -3.72 -1.36 -27.73
N VAL A 78 -4.07 -1.94 -26.59
CA VAL A 78 -5.05 -3.04 -26.52
C VAL A 78 -6.27 -2.62 -25.71
N THR A 79 -7.46 -2.88 -26.26
CA THR A 79 -8.72 -2.80 -25.52
C THR A 79 -9.26 -4.21 -25.33
N MET A 80 -9.47 -4.64 -24.08
CA MET A 80 -10.02 -5.96 -23.86
C MET A 80 -10.90 -6.14 -22.63
N GLY A 81 -11.81 -7.11 -22.68
CA GLY A 81 -12.64 -7.44 -21.52
C GLY A 81 -11.82 -8.09 -20.40
N THR A 82 -11.21 -9.24 -20.67
CA THR A 82 -10.53 -10.06 -19.65
C THR A 82 -9.22 -10.68 -20.12
N LEU A 83 -8.13 -10.50 -19.36
CA LEU A 83 -6.91 -11.30 -19.46
C LEU A 83 -6.82 -12.25 -18.27
N ARG A 84 -6.80 -13.57 -18.52
CA ARG A 84 -6.68 -14.61 -17.49
C ARG A 84 -5.43 -15.45 -17.71
N LEU A 85 -4.62 -15.54 -16.67
CA LEU A 85 -3.35 -16.26 -16.65
C LEU A 85 -3.37 -17.28 -15.51
N GLN A 86 -3.19 -18.56 -15.83
CA GLN A 86 -3.20 -19.64 -14.84
C GLN A 86 -2.05 -20.61 -15.07
N ALA A 87 -1.24 -20.86 -14.03
CA ALA A 87 -0.04 -21.71 -14.13
C ALA A 87 0.89 -21.21 -15.26
N VAL A 88 1.38 -19.97 -15.13
CA VAL A 88 2.17 -19.32 -16.18
C VAL A 88 3.51 -18.86 -15.64
N THR A 89 4.56 -18.98 -16.46
CA THR A 89 5.89 -18.43 -16.18
C THR A 89 6.30 -17.47 -17.29
N MET A 90 6.46 -16.17 -17.01
CA MET A 90 6.80 -15.15 -18.04
C MET A 90 7.22 -13.77 -17.53
N GLU A 91 7.62 -12.85 -18.42
CA GLU A 91 7.46 -11.41 -18.19
C GLU A 91 6.15 -10.89 -18.81
N LEU A 92 5.51 -9.90 -18.18
CA LEU A 92 4.31 -9.26 -18.72
C LEU A 92 4.46 -7.73 -18.80
N ARG A 93 4.24 -7.18 -19.99
CA ARG A 93 4.30 -5.73 -20.26
C ARG A 93 3.02 -5.26 -20.93
N LEU A 94 2.36 -4.29 -20.29
CA LEU A 94 1.14 -3.64 -20.77
C LEU A 94 1.42 -2.16 -21.00
N GLN A 95 1.18 -1.67 -22.22
CA GLN A 95 1.36 -0.27 -22.59
C GLN A 95 0.14 0.25 -23.34
N ALA A 96 -0.44 1.36 -22.89
CA ALA A 96 -1.65 1.94 -23.49
C ALA A 96 -2.77 0.88 -23.58
N VAL A 97 -3.19 0.34 -22.43
CA VAL A 97 -4.18 -0.74 -22.37
C VAL A 97 -5.43 -0.28 -21.62
N THR A 98 -6.59 -0.58 -22.18
CA THR A 98 -7.87 -0.47 -21.48
C THR A 98 -8.42 -1.86 -21.24
N MET A 99 -8.67 -2.22 -19.97
CA MET A 99 -9.10 -3.58 -19.63
C MET A 99 -10.18 -3.63 -18.54
N GLY A 100 -11.15 -4.53 -18.69
CA GLY A 100 -12.08 -4.84 -17.61
C GLY A 100 -11.37 -5.53 -16.43
N THR A 101 -10.82 -6.73 -16.66
CA THR A 101 -10.18 -7.55 -15.61
C THR A 101 -8.88 -8.20 -16.06
N LEU A 102 -7.84 -8.09 -15.24
CA LEU A 102 -6.62 -8.90 -15.31
C LEU A 102 -6.56 -9.84 -14.10
N ARG A 103 -6.54 -11.16 -14.33
CA ARG A 103 -6.44 -12.18 -13.29
C ARG A 103 -5.22 -13.06 -13.51
N LEU A 104 -4.36 -13.13 -12.49
CA LEU A 104 -3.22 -14.05 -12.42
C LEU A 104 -3.41 -15.01 -11.25
N GLN A 105 -3.25 -16.31 -11.53
CA GLN A 105 -3.35 -17.37 -10.53
C GLN A 105 -2.23 -18.38 -10.71
N ALA A 106 -1.48 -18.68 -9.65
CA ALA A 106 -0.33 -19.60 -9.70
C ALA A 106 0.67 -19.16 -10.79
N VAL A 107 1.21 -17.95 -10.67
CA VAL A 107 2.11 -17.37 -11.68
C VAL A 107 3.47 -17.06 -11.07
N THR A 108 4.53 -17.38 -11.81
CA THR A 108 5.90 -16.99 -11.49
C THR A 108 6.41 -16.03 -12.57
N MET A 109 6.95 -14.88 -12.19
CA MET A 109 7.41 -13.91 -13.19
C MET A 109 8.52 -12.98 -12.73
N GLY A 110 9.43 -12.60 -13.63
CA GLY A 110 10.45 -11.61 -13.31
C GLY A 110 9.81 -10.25 -13.04
N THR A 111 9.10 -9.71 -14.03
CA THR A 111 8.47 -8.39 -13.95
C THR A 111 7.06 -8.34 -14.54
N LEU A 112 6.18 -7.56 -13.89
CA LEU A 112 4.91 -7.09 -14.45
C LEU A 112 4.94 -5.56 -14.51
N ARG A 113 4.87 -5.01 -15.73
CA ARG A 113 4.87 -3.56 -15.96
C ARG A 113 3.56 -3.13 -16.61
N LEU A 114 2.90 -2.15 -16.02
CA LEU A 114 1.76 -1.46 -16.60
C LEU A 114 2.08 0.03 -16.75
N GLN A 115 1.97 0.52 -17.98
CA GLN A 115 2.21 1.92 -18.33
C GLN A 115 1.01 2.47 -19.12
N ALA A 116 0.46 3.60 -18.67
CA ALA A 116 -0.72 4.21 -19.31
C ALA A 116 -1.87 3.20 -19.43
N VAL A 117 -2.35 2.69 -18.30
CA VAL A 117 -3.38 1.65 -18.26
C VAL A 117 -4.63 2.13 -17.53
N THR A 118 -5.79 1.88 -18.11
CA THR A 118 -7.09 2.00 -17.44
C THR A 118 -7.65 0.61 -17.20
N MET A 119 -7.92 0.26 -15.93
CA MET A 119 -8.37 -1.09 -15.59
C MET A 119 -9.48 -1.12 -14.54
N GLY A 120 -10.49 -1.98 -14.72
CA GLY A 120 -11.48 -2.22 -13.68
C GLY A 120 -10.87 -2.94 -12.47
N THR A 121 -10.36 -4.15 -12.68
CA THR A 121 -9.80 -4.99 -11.61
C THR A 121 -8.51 -5.69 -12.01
N LEU A 122 -7.49 -5.63 -11.13
CA LEU A 122 -6.32 -6.51 -11.16
C LEU A 122 -6.34 -7.44 -9.94
N ARG A 123 -6.31 -8.76 -10.17
CA ARG A 123 -6.26 -9.77 -9.12
C ARG A 123 -5.06 -10.69 -9.29
N LEU A 124 -4.18 -10.73 -8.30
CA LEU A 124 -3.09 -11.71 -8.18
C LEU A 124 -3.38 -12.66 -7.02
N GLN A 125 -3.29 -13.96 -7.28
CA GLN A 125 -3.45 -15.01 -6.28
C GLN A 125 -2.37 -16.07 -6.43
N ALA A 126 -1.65 -16.37 -5.35
CA ALA A 126 -0.53 -17.32 -5.38
C ALA A 126 0.49 -16.94 -6.47
N VAL A 127 1.10 -15.76 -6.32
CA VAL A 127 2.03 -15.22 -7.34
C VAL A 127 3.39 -14.95 -6.70
N THR A 128 4.45 -15.39 -7.36
CA THR A 128 5.82 -15.05 -6.99
C THR A 128 6.41 -14.19 -8.09
N MET A 129 6.86 -12.97 -7.75
CA MET A 129 7.38 -12.04 -8.73
C MET A 129 8.53 -11.19 -8.21
N GLY A 130 9.47 -10.83 -9.07
CA GLY A 130 10.50 -9.83 -8.74
C GLY A 130 9.90 -8.44 -8.50
N THR A 131 9.25 -7.84 -9.50
CA THR A 131 8.67 -6.49 -9.36
C THR A 131 7.37 -6.27 -10.13
N LEU A 132 6.37 -5.69 -9.44
CA LEU A 132 5.18 -5.08 -10.05
C LEU A 132 5.34 -3.56 -10.12
N ARG A 133 5.31 -3.00 -11.33
CA ARG A 133 5.38 -1.54 -11.56
C ARG A 133 4.13 -1.03 -12.25
N LEU A 134 3.45 -0.05 -11.64
CA LEU A 134 2.35 0.70 -12.25
C LEU A 134 2.79 2.16 -12.45
N GLN A 135 2.70 2.66 -13.68
CA GLN A 135 3.00 4.05 -14.03
C GLN A 135 1.85 4.64 -14.85
N ALA A 136 1.30 5.79 -14.43
CA ALA A 136 0.16 6.43 -15.09
C ALA A 136 -1.02 5.45 -15.24
N VAL A 137 -1.53 4.95 -14.11
CA VAL A 137 -2.58 3.92 -14.09
C VAL A 137 -3.83 4.44 -13.38
N THR A 138 -4.99 4.23 -14.00
CA THR A 138 -6.29 4.41 -13.36
C THR A 138 -6.91 3.04 -13.11
N MET A 139 -7.23 2.72 -11.86
CA MET A 139 -7.73 1.39 -11.50
C MET A 139 -8.88 1.41 -10.49
N GLY A 140 -9.90 0.60 -10.73
CA GLY A 140 -10.96 0.39 -9.72
C GLY A 140 -10.42 -0.34 -8.48
N THR A 141 -9.94 -1.57 -8.68
CA THR A 141 -9.46 -2.43 -7.59
C THR A 141 -8.18 -3.20 -7.93
N LEU A 142 -7.21 -3.18 -7.01
CA LEU A 142 -6.07 -4.11 -7.00
C LEU A 142 -6.19 -5.05 -5.79
N ARG A 143 -6.25 -6.37 -6.03
CA ARG A 143 -6.27 -7.40 -4.98
C ARG A 143 -5.07 -8.33 -5.11
N LEU A 144 -4.38 -8.52 -3.99
CA LEU A 144 -3.17 -9.31 -3.88
C LEU A 144 -3.34 -10.29 -2.73
N GLN A 145 -3.28 -11.59 -3.02
CA GLN A 145 -3.43 -12.66 -2.04
C GLN A 145 -2.34 -13.72 -2.20
N ALA A 146 -1.62 -14.04 -1.12
CA ALA A 146 -0.51 -15.00 -1.15
C ALA A 146 0.51 -14.62 -2.24
N VAL A 147 1.12 -13.44 -2.09
CA VAL A 147 2.05 -12.90 -3.10
C VAL A 147 3.38 -12.52 -2.45
N THR A 148 4.47 -12.77 -3.18
CA THR A 148 5.82 -12.31 -2.83
C THR A 148 6.39 -11.43 -3.95
N MET A 149 6.71 -10.15 -3.66
CA MET A 149 7.19 -9.19 -4.66
C MET A 149 7.72 -7.85 -4.12
N GLU A 150 8.31 -7.02 -4.98
CA GLU A 150 8.33 -5.55 -4.80
C GLU A 150 7.15 -4.89 -5.53
N LEU A 151 6.59 -3.82 -4.97
CA LEU A 151 5.50 -3.04 -5.59
C LEU A 151 5.84 -1.55 -5.66
N ARG A 152 5.80 -0.99 -6.87
CA ARG A 152 6.03 0.44 -7.14
C ARG A 152 4.86 1.04 -7.90
N LEU A 153 4.28 2.10 -7.34
CA LEU A 153 3.17 2.86 -7.90
C LEU A 153 3.59 4.30 -8.12
N GLN A 154 3.48 4.80 -9.35
CA GLN A 154 3.79 6.19 -9.71
C GLN A 154 2.67 6.79 -10.56
N ALA A 155 2.14 7.95 -10.15
CA ALA A 155 1.04 8.62 -10.85
C ALA A 155 -0.17 7.68 -11.03
N VAL A 156 -0.72 7.21 -9.91
CA VAL A 156 -1.81 6.22 -9.90
C VAL A 156 -3.06 6.78 -9.23
N THR A 157 -4.21 6.58 -9.86
CA THR A 157 -5.52 6.81 -9.25
C THR A 157 -6.19 5.47 -9.02
N MET A 158 -6.55 5.16 -7.77
CA MET A 158 -7.10 3.86 -7.43
C MET A 158 -8.28 3.92 -6.45
N GLY A 159 -9.34 3.15 -6.70
CA GLY A 159 -10.42 2.99 -5.73
C GLY A 159 -9.96 2.25 -4.48
N THR A 160 -9.55 0.99 -4.65
CA THR A 160 -9.12 0.12 -3.53
C THR A 160 -7.87 -0.69 -3.85
N LEU A 161 -6.91 -0.70 -2.93
CA LEU A 161 -5.80 -1.66 -2.87
C LEU A 161 -5.96 -2.57 -1.65
N ARG A 162 -6.03 -3.88 -1.86
CA ARG A 162 -6.08 -4.90 -0.80
C ARG A 162 -4.93 -5.88 -0.92
N LEU A 163 -4.15 -6.01 0.14
CA LEU A 163 -3.09 -7.00 0.31
C LEU A 163 -3.43 -7.93 1.48
N GLN A 164 -3.39 -9.23 1.23
CA GLN A 164 -3.68 -10.26 2.23
C GLN A 164 -2.66 -11.41 2.16
N ALA A 165 -1.99 -11.72 3.27
CA ALA A 165 -0.96 -12.76 3.32
C ALA A 165 0.13 -12.48 2.27
N VAL A 166 0.83 -11.36 2.43
CA VAL A 166 1.79 -10.87 1.43
C VAL A 166 3.14 -10.59 2.09
N THR A 167 4.22 -10.98 1.42
CA THR A 167 5.59 -10.70 1.84
C THR A 167 6.25 -9.85 0.78
N MET A 168 6.72 -8.65 1.12
CA MET A 168 7.34 -7.75 0.13
C MET A 168 8.58 -7.09 0.69
N GLY A 169 9.56 -6.80 -0.18
CA GLY A 169 10.70 -5.96 0.19
C GLY A 169 10.23 -4.53 0.48
N THR A 170 9.70 -3.83 -0.53
CA THR A 170 9.17 -2.48 -0.37
C THR A 170 7.90 -2.25 -1.18
N LEU A 171 6.94 -1.56 -0.55
CA LEU A 171 5.80 -0.92 -1.19
C LEU A 171 6.05 0.59 -1.29
N ARG A 172 6.22 1.11 -2.52
CA ARG A 172 6.44 2.55 -2.78
C ARG A 172 5.28 3.15 -3.55
N LEU A 173 4.70 4.22 -3.00
CA LEU A 173 3.66 5.02 -3.67
C LEU A 173 4.16 6.46 -3.82
N GLN A 174 4.15 6.96 -5.06
CA GLN A 174 4.52 8.32 -5.40
C GLN A 174 3.44 8.96 -6.27
N ALA A 175 2.94 10.14 -5.87
CA ALA A 175 1.87 10.84 -6.59
C ALA A 175 0.64 9.94 -6.79
N VAL A 176 0.04 9.50 -5.68
CA VAL A 176 -1.08 8.54 -5.71
C VAL A 176 -2.33 9.15 -5.07
N THR A 177 -3.46 8.98 -5.73
CA THR A 177 -4.79 9.25 -5.16
C THR A 177 -5.50 7.92 -4.94
N MET A 178 -5.90 7.63 -3.70
CA MET A 178 -6.51 6.35 -3.36
C MET A 178 -7.71 6.45 -2.42
N GLY A 179 -8.79 5.72 -2.70
CA GLY A 179 -9.91 5.63 -1.76
C GLY A 179 -9.51 4.87 -0.50
N THR A 180 -9.09 3.62 -0.65
CA THR A 180 -8.76 2.74 0.48
C THR A 180 -7.54 1.84 0.22
N LEU A 181 -6.62 1.79 1.18
CA LEU A 181 -5.55 0.80 1.28
C LEU A 181 -5.77 -0.11 2.50
N ARG A 182 -5.90 -1.42 2.28
CA ARG A 182 -6.04 -2.44 3.34
C ARG A 182 -4.91 -3.45 3.28
N LEU A 183 -4.23 -3.61 4.40
CA LEU A 183 -3.13 -4.54 4.61
C LEU A 183 -3.51 -5.50 5.73
N GLN A 184 -3.49 -6.80 5.45
CA GLN A 184 -3.78 -7.85 6.43
C GLN A 184 -2.73 -8.98 6.35
N ALA A 185 -2.09 -9.31 7.47
CA ALA A 185 -1.05 -10.34 7.51
C ALA A 185 0.06 -10.06 6.47
N VAL A 186 0.75 -8.93 6.64
CA VAL A 186 1.75 -8.46 5.67
C VAL A 186 3.08 -8.18 6.36
N THR A 187 4.18 -8.50 5.68
CA THR A 187 5.54 -8.11 6.07
C THR A 187 6.18 -7.26 4.97
N MET A 188 6.54 -6.01 5.24
CA MET A 188 7.19 -5.12 4.25
C MET A 188 7.87 -3.87 4.82
N GLU A 189 8.52 -3.07 3.97
CA GLU A 189 8.64 -1.61 4.16
C GLU A 189 7.55 -0.85 3.37
N LEU A 190 7.06 0.29 3.90
CA LEU A 190 6.09 1.15 3.22
C LEU A 190 6.56 2.60 3.15
N ARG A 191 6.59 3.16 1.94
CA ARG A 191 6.93 4.56 1.67
C ARG A 191 5.84 5.23 0.85
N LEU A 192 5.29 6.31 1.38
CA LEU A 192 4.25 7.13 0.75
C LEU A 192 4.80 8.56 0.56
N GLN A 193 4.78 9.05 -0.68
CA GLN A 193 5.19 10.41 -1.03
C GLN A 193 4.15 11.07 -1.94
N ALA A 194 3.69 12.27 -1.57
CA ALA A 194 2.66 13.00 -2.33
C ALA A 194 1.42 12.12 -2.55
N VAL A 195 0.77 11.74 -1.45
CA VAL A 195 -0.38 10.81 -1.48
C VAL A 195 -1.62 11.46 -0.88
N THR A 196 -2.74 11.34 -1.57
CA THR A 196 -4.07 11.65 -1.04
C THR A 196 -4.84 10.36 -0.84
N MET A 197 -5.28 10.08 0.39
CA MET A 197 -5.94 8.82 0.71
C MET A 197 -7.15 8.96 1.62
N GLY A 198 -8.25 8.29 1.31
CA GLY A 198 -9.40 8.24 2.22
C GLY A 198 -9.08 7.46 3.50
N THR A 199 -8.66 6.21 3.36
CA THR A 199 -8.38 5.31 4.50
C THR A 199 -7.19 4.39 4.27
N LEU A 200 -6.31 4.31 5.26
CA LEU A 200 -5.26 3.30 5.37
C LEU A 200 -5.52 2.41 6.61
N ARG A 201 -5.69 1.10 6.41
CA ARG A 201 -5.86 0.11 7.49
C ARG A 201 -4.77 -0.95 7.44
N LEU A 202 -4.08 -1.12 8.56
CA LEU A 202 -3.09 -2.17 8.79
C LEU A 202 -3.57 -3.08 9.92
N GLN A 203 -3.63 -4.37 9.65
CA GLN A 203 -4.00 -5.40 10.61
C GLN A 203 -3.01 -6.56 10.57
N ALA A 204 -2.43 -6.94 11.72
CA ALA A 204 -1.44 -8.01 11.80
C ALA A 204 -0.28 -7.76 10.81
N VAL A 205 0.43 -6.66 10.98
CA VAL A 205 1.52 -6.24 10.08
C VAL A 205 2.83 -6.16 10.85
N THR A 206 3.90 -6.66 10.23
CA THR A 206 5.27 -6.50 10.73
C THR A 206 6.07 -5.69 9.71
N MET A 207 6.75 -4.64 10.14
CA MET A 207 7.50 -3.81 9.18
C MET A 207 8.68 -3.06 9.78
N GLY A 208 9.76 -2.88 9.01
CA GLY A 208 10.90 -2.09 9.47
C GLY A 208 10.53 -0.61 9.61
N THR A 209 10.07 0.01 8.52
CA THR A 209 9.75 1.44 8.46
C THR A 209 8.45 1.72 7.72
N LEU A 210 7.64 2.63 8.28
CA LEU A 210 6.53 3.31 7.61
C LEU A 210 6.85 4.81 7.49
N ARG A 211 7.02 5.30 6.26
CA ARG A 211 7.31 6.73 6.00
C ARG A 211 6.21 7.37 5.18
N LEU A 212 5.64 8.45 5.71
CA LEU A 212 4.67 9.32 5.05
C LEU A 212 5.26 10.71 4.88
N GLN A 213 5.33 11.19 3.64
CA GLN A 213 5.82 12.51 3.30
C GLN A 213 4.84 13.22 2.36
N ALA A 214 4.41 14.44 2.72
CA ALA A 214 3.41 15.20 1.96
C ALA A 214 2.15 14.36 1.71
N VAL A 215 1.45 13.99 2.79
CA VAL A 215 0.28 13.10 2.73
C VAL A 215 -0.94 13.78 3.30
N THR A 216 -2.06 13.68 2.58
CA THR A 216 -3.39 14.05 3.08
C THR A 216 -4.20 12.77 3.27
N MET A 217 -4.70 12.53 4.48
CA MET A 217 -5.40 11.28 4.80
C MET A 217 -6.63 11.46 5.68
N GLY A 218 -7.75 10.81 5.33
CA GLY A 218 -8.93 10.80 6.20
C GLY A 218 -8.66 10.03 7.50
N THR A 219 -8.29 8.75 7.37
CA THR A 219 -8.03 7.87 8.53
C THR A 219 -6.85 6.94 8.31
N LEU A 220 -5.98 6.86 9.33
CA LEU A 220 -4.96 5.82 9.48
C LEU A 220 -5.29 4.96 10.71
N ARG A 221 -5.47 3.66 10.50
CA ARG A 221 -5.70 2.70 11.59
C ARG A 221 -4.65 1.59 11.55
N LEU A 222 -3.96 1.39 12.65
CA LEU A 222 -3.07 0.25 12.89
C LEU A 222 -3.61 -0.59 14.04
N GLN A 223 -3.71 -1.90 13.81
CA GLN A 223 -4.17 -2.88 14.79
C GLN A 223 -3.24 -4.11 14.77
N ALA A 224 -2.71 -4.49 15.94
CA ALA A 224 -1.76 -5.60 16.05
C ALA A 224 -0.57 -5.42 15.09
N VAL A 225 0.22 -4.37 15.32
CA VAL A 225 1.35 -4.01 14.43
C VAL A 225 2.64 -3.95 15.23
N THR A 226 3.69 -4.53 14.66
CA THR A 226 5.06 -4.41 15.17
C THR A 226 5.91 -3.65 14.15
N MET A 227 6.58 -2.58 14.57
CA MET A 227 7.38 -1.77 13.66
C MET A 227 8.63 -1.14 14.26
N GLY A 228 9.71 -0.97 13.49
CA GLY A 228 10.86 -0.19 13.93
C GLY A 228 10.55 1.31 14.05
N THR A 229 10.11 1.94 12.95
CA THR A 229 9.87 3.40 12.92
C THR A 229 8.67 3.80 12.08
N LEU A 230 7.80 4.66 12.64
CA LEU A 230 6.79 5.42 11.92
C LEU A 230 7.20 6.90 11.85
N ARG A 231 7.38 7.40 10.63
CA ARG A 231 7.69 8.82 10.38
C ARG A 231 6.61 9.47 9.53
N LEU A 232 6.02 10.53 10.05
CA LEU A 232 5.11 11.41 9.32
C LEU A 232 5.74 12.81 9.20
N GLN A 233 5.85 13.30 7.97
CA GLN A 233 6.40 14.62 7.66
C GLN A 233 5.47 15.37 6.69
N ALA A 234 5.06 16.58 7.05
CA ALA A 234 4.10 17.37 6.25
C ALA A 234 2.82 16.57 5.97
N VAL A 235 2.08 16.26 7.03
CA VAL A 235 0.88 15.40 6.95
C VAL A 235 -0.34 16.10 7.51
N THR A 236 -1.44 16.05 6.77
CA THR A 236 -2.76 16.45 7.24
C THR A 236 -3.62 15.20 7.40
N MET A 237 -4.17 14.98 8.60
CA MET A 237 -4.92 13.75 8.88
C MET A 237 -6.18 13.99 9.72
N GLY A 238 -7.30 13.36 9.34
CA GLY A 238 -8.50 13.39 10.19
C GLY A 238 -8.30 12.62 11.49
N THR A 239 -7.95 11.33 11.38
CA THR A 239 -7.76 10.45 12.55
C THR A 239 -6.60 9.49 12.38
N LEU A 240 -5.76 9.38 13.42
CA LEU A 240 -4.79 8.29 13.60
C LEU A 240 -5.19 7.45 14.82
N ARG A 241 -5.38 6.15 14.61
CA ARG A 241 -5.69 5.19 15.67
C ARG A 241 -4.66 4.06 15.68
N LEU A 242 -3.97 3.88 16.81
CA LEU A 242 -3.11 2.74 17.09
C LEU A 242 -3.74 1.90 18.20
N GLN A 243 -3.85 0.58 17.97
CA GLN A 243 -4.35 -0.38 18.93
C GLN A 243 -3.47 -1.62 18.96
N ALA A 244 -2.95 -2.00 20.13
CA ALA A 244 -2.02 -3.12 20.26
C ALA A 244 -0.83 -2.98 19.29
N VAL A 245 -0.03 -1.92 19.50
CA VAL A 245 1.10 -1.60 18.62
C VAL A 245 2.38 -1.53 19.42
N THR A 246 3.40 -2.24 18.96
CA THR A 246 4.76 -2.14 19.51
C THR A 246 5.65 -1.47 18.48
N MET A 247 6.28 -0.37 18.84
CA MET A 247 7.14 0.37 17.93
C MET A 247 8.38 0.94 18.59
N GLY A 248 9.51 0.99 17.89
CA GLY A 248 10.70 1.68 18.38
C GLY A 248 10.47 3.19 18.51
N THR A 249 10.11 3.87 17.41
CA THR A 249 9.88 5.32 17.42
C THR A 249 8.73 5.78 16.52
N LEU A 250 7.87 6.63 17.06
CA LEU A 250 6.91 7.45 16.34
C LEU A 250 7.41 8.90 16.26
N ARG A 251 7.62 9.41 15.03
CA ARG A 251 8.03 10.80 14.77
C ARG A 251 7.01 11.53 13.92
N LEU A 252 6.47 12.64 14.43
CA LEU A 252 5.63 13.57 13.70
C LEU A 252 6.35 14.91 13.52
N GLN A 253 6.44 15.39 12.30
CA GLN A 253 7.02 16.70 11.97
C GLN A 253 6.09 17.46 11.02
N ALA A 254 5.69 18.68 11.38
CA ALA A 254 4.76 19.49 10.59
C ALA A 254 3.47 18.71 10.29
N VAL A 255 2.73 18.35 11.34
CA VAL A 255 1.51 17.53 11.24
C VAL A 255 0.32 18.29 11.77
N THR A 256 -0.77 18.29 11.00
CA THR A 256 -2.09 18.75 11.45
C THR A 256 -3.01 17.56 11.55
N MET A 257 -3.63 17.36 12.73
CA MET A 257 -4.46 16.18 12.96
C MET A 257 -5.75 16.48 13.74
N GLY A 258 -6.88 15.91 13.34
CA GLY A 258 -8.11 16.01 14.13
C GLY A 258 -8.00 15.23 15.44
N THR A 259 -7.66 13.94 15.37
CA THR A 259 -7.58 13.07 16.54
C THR A 259 -6.44 12.04 16.44
N LEU A 260 -5.66 11.90 17.51
CA LEU A 260 -4.75 10.77 17.75
C LEU A 260 -5.27 9.92 18.92
N ARG A 261 -5.49 8.63 18.70
CA ARG A 261 -5.85 7.67 19.75
C ARG A 261 -4.85 6.54 19.81
N LEU A 262 -4.27 6.32 20.98
CA LEU A 262 -3.33 5.26 21.27
C LEU A 262 -3.90 4.39 22.38
N GLN A 263 -4.01 3.09 22.12
CA GLN A 263 -4.49 2.09 23.08
C GLN A 263 -3.59 0.87 23.10
N ALA A 264 -3.04 0.50 24.26
CA ALA A 264 -2.10 -0.61 24.39
C ALA A 264 -0.91 -0.46 23.42
N VAL A 265 -0.12 0.59 23.64
CA VAL A 265 1.01 0.95 22.75
C VAL A 265 2.30 1.09 23.55
N THR A 266 3.39 0.57 23.00
CA THR A 266 4.74 0.76 23.53
C THR A 266 5.63 1.44 22.49
N MET A 267 6.20 2.61 22.81
CA MET A 267 7.04 3.38 21.86
C MET A 267 7.86 4.51 22.47
N GLU A 268 8.81 5.05 21.72
CA GLU A 268 9.22 6.46 21.86
C GLU A 268 8.35 7.38 21.00
N LEU A 269 8.04 8.57 21.49
CA LEU A 269 7.24 9.56 20.77
C LEU A 269 7.95 10.91 20.67
N ARG A 270 8.05 11.44 19.45
CA ARG A 270 8.60 12.78 19.17
C ARG A 270 7.65 13.57 18.28
N LEU A 271 7.18 14.70 18.77
CA LEU A 271 6.31 15.64 18.05
C LEU A 271 7.04 16.97 17.87
N GLN A 272 7.09 17.46 16.64
CA GLN A 272 7.64 18.77 16.30
C GLN A 272 6.70 19.51 15.35
N ALA A 273 6.31 20.74 15.72
CA ALA A 273 5.38 21.56 14.92
C ALA A 273 4.08 20.77 14.62
N VAL A 274 3.35 20.40 15.67
CA VAL A 274 2.13 19.60 15.57
C VAL A 274 0.94 20.39 16.08
N THR A 275 -0.13 20.43 15.28
CA THR A 275 -1.44 20.95 15.71
C THR A 275 -2.42 19.79 15.77
N MET A 276 -3.11 19.62 16.91
CA MET A 276 -4.05 18.53 17.08
C MET A 276 -5.33 18.93 17.82
N GLY A 277 -6.48 18.45 17.37
CA GLY A 277 -7.74 18.64 18.11
C GLY A 277 -7.75 17.84 19.42
N THR A 278 -7.49 16.54 19.34
CA THR A 278 -7.53 15.64 20.50
C THR A 278 -6.43 14.58 20.48
N LEU A 279 -5.70 14.44 21.59
CA LEU A 279 -4.80 13.33 21.89
C LEU A 279 -5.38 12.49 23.04
N ARG A 280 -5.58 11.18 22.80
CA ARG A 280 -5.98 10.22 23.84
C ARG A 280 -4.98 9.08 23.93
N LEU A 281 -4.41 8.88 25.12
CA LEU A 281 -3.53 7.76 25.45
C LEU A 281 -4.22 6.89 26.52
N GLN A 282 -4.30 5.59 26.27
CA GLN A 282 -4.83 4.61 27.21
C GLN A 282 -3.92 3.38 27.25
N ALA A 283 -3.42 3.01 28.44
CA ALA A 283 -2.49 1.89 28.60
C ALA A 283 -1.29 2.01 27.65
N VAL A 284 -0.50 3.07 27.84
CA VAL A 284 0.63 3.38 26.96
C VAL A 284 1.92 3.39 27.78
N THR A 285 2.95 2.71 27.28
CA THR A 285 4.29 2.73 27.87
C THR A 285 5.25 3.44 26.94
N MET A 286 5.92 4.48 27.43
CA MET A 286 6.88 5.24 26.64
C MET A 286 8.20 5.43 27.38
N GLY A 287 9.33 5.16 26.72
CA GLY A 287 10.63 5.53 27.27
C GLY A 287 10.81 7.05 27.30
N THR A 288 10.51 7.70 26.16
CA THR A 288 10.66 9.15 25.98
C THR A 288 9.46 9.74 25.23
N LEU A 289 8.92 10.84 25.75
CA LEU A 289 8.02 11.75 25.05
C LEU A 289 8.69 13.13 24.89
N ARG A 290 8.83 13.60 23.65
CA ARG A 290 9.30 14.96 23.36
C ARG A 290 8.25 15.71 22.55
N LEU A 291 7.81 16.86 23.06
CA LEU A 291 6.92 17.79 22.39
C LEU A 291 7.64 19.12 22.19
N GLN A 292 7.69 19.59 20.94
CA GLN A 292 8.24 20.90 20.59
C GLN A 292 7.29 21.63 19.65
N ALA A 293 6.87 22.84 20.02
CA ALA A 293 5.92 23.66 19.25
C ALA A 293 4.64 22.86 18.94
N VAL A 294 3.91 22.49 20.00
CA VAL A 294 2.72 21.63 19.89
C VAL A 294 1.51 22.38 20.41
N THR A 295 0.46 22.48 19.60
CA THR A 295 -0.84 23.02 20.01
C THR A 295 -1.86 21.90 20.05
N MET A 296 -2.52 21.70 21.20
CA MET A 296 -3.58 20.70 21.35
C MET A 296 -4.82 21.25 22.04
N GLY A 297 -6.01 20.95 21.49
CA GLY A 297 -7.27 21.27 22.13
C GLY A 297 -7.48 20.44 23.41
N THR A 298 -7.40 19.12 23.27
CA THR A 298 -7.61 18.19 24.38
C THR A 298 -6.51 17.15 24.48
N LEU A 299 -5.97 16.96 25.68
CA LEU A 299 -5.06 15.88 26.03
C LEU A 299 -5.66 15.03 27.16
N ARG A 300 -5.85 13.73 26.90
CA ARG A 300 -6.31 12.76 27.90
C ARG A 300 -5.32 11.61 28.03
N LEU A 301 -4.86 11.38 29.24
CA LEU A 301 -3.92 10.34 29.60
C LEU A 301 -4.55 9.43 30.64
N GLN A 302 -4.58 8.13 30.37
CA GLN A 302 -5.08 7.11 31.29
C GLN A 302 -4.11 5.92 31.35
N ALA A 303 -3.62 5.59 32.54
CA ALA A 303 -2.67 4.50 32.76
C ALA A 303 -1.47 4.59 31.80
N VAL A 304 -0.73 5.69 31.89
CA VAL A 304 0.47 5.92 31.07
C VAL A 304 1.71 5.79 31.94
N THR A 305 2.66 4.97 31.50
CA THR A 305 3.99 4.87 32.13
C THR A 305 4.99 5.57 31.23
N MET A 306 5.74 6.52 31.79
CA MET A 306 6.68 7.33 31.02
C MET A 306 8.00 7.54 31.76
N GLY A 307 9.12 7.21 31.10
CA GLY A 307 10.45 7.46 31.67
C GLY A 307 10.83 8.93 31.66
N THR A 308 10.75 9.59 30.49
CA THR A 308 11.10 11.00 30.33
C THR A 308 10.07 11.78 29.53
N LEU A 309 9.73 12.98 30.02
CA LEU A 309 8.84 13.94 29.39
C LEU A 309 9.56 15.27 29.18
N ARG A 310 9.66 15.71 27.92
CA ARG A 310 10.18 17.03 27.58
C ARG A 310 9.15 17.85 26.81
N LEU A 311 8.79 19.00 27.36
CA LEU A 311 7.82 19.92 26.78
C LEU A 311 8.49 21.26 26.50
N GLN A 312 8.42 21.72 25.25
CA GLN A 312 8.90 23.03 24.82
C GLN A 312 7.86 23.73 23.94
N ALA A 313 7.42 24.92 24.35
CA ALA A 313 6.41 25.73 23.64
C ALA A 313 5.15 24.89 23.33
N VAL A 314 4.47 24.45 24.37
CA VAL A 314 3.26 23.62 24.25
C VAL A 314 2.05 24.40 24.73
N THR A 315 0.99 24.42 23.92
CA THR A 315 -0.28 25.08 24.23
C THR A 315 -1.36 24.02 24.35
N LEU A 316 -2.06 23.98 25.49
CA LEU A 316 -3.09 22.99 25.81
C LEU A 316 -4.39 23.68 26.21
N GLY A 317 -5.51 23.29 25.61
CA GLY A 317 -6.85 23.73 26.04
C GLY A 317 -7.30 23.02 27.31
N THR A 318 -7.51 21.71 27.23
CA THR A 318 -7.93 20.85 28.35
C THR A 318 -6.93 19.72 28.55
N PHE A 319 -6.50 19.52 29.80
CA PHE A 319 -5.60 18.45 30.19
C PHE A 319 -6.22 17.58 31.27
N THR A 320 -6.31 16.27 31.01
CA THR A 320 -6.85 15.29 31.97
C THR A 320 -5.86 14.15 32.16
N LEU A 321 -5.57 13.87 33.43
CA LEU A 321 -4.67 12.80 33.86
C LEU A 321 -5.40 11.85 34.81
N ALA A 322 -5.36 10.55 34.49
CA ALA A 322 -5.96 9.50 35.32
C ALA A 322 -5.02 8.30 35.46
N GLY A 323 -4.24 8.27 36.54
CA GLY A 323 -3.27 7.22 36.83
C GLY A 323 -2.07 7.14 35.87
N GLY A 324 -1.00 6.50 36.34
CA GLY A 324 0.25 6.36 35.61
C GLY A 324 1.47 6.79 36.41
N ASP A 325 2.65 6.45 35.89
CA ASP A 325 3.94 6.73 36.51
C ASP A 325 4.75 7.61 35.57
N TYR A 326 5.14 8.79 36.06
CA TYR A 326 5.88 9.77 35.28
C TYR A 326 7.23 9.99 35.94
N GLY A 327 8.31 9.57 35.28
CA GLY A 327 9.67 9.70 35.78
C GLY A 327 10.17 11.14 35.80
N TYR A 328 10.94 11.54 34.80
CA TYR A 328 11.59 12.86 34.75
C TYR A 328 10.84 13.81 33.82
N ILE A 329 10.44 14.98 34.33
CA ILE A 329 9.65 15.99 33.60
C ILE A 329 10.43 17.30 33.49
N THR A 330 10.60 17.80 32.26
CA THR A 330 11.15 19.15 32.00
C THR A 330 10.15 20.01 31.24
N LEU A 331 9.95 21.23 31.73
CA LEU A 331 9.01 22.22 31.18
C LEU A 331 9.76 23.50 30.78
N ALA A 332 9.58 23.94 29.53
CA ALA A 332 10.12 25.21 29.02
C ALA A 332 9.11 25.91 28.09
N GLY A 333 8.39 26.91 28.61
CA GLY A 333 7.40 27.68 27.86
C GLY A 333 6.12 26.90 27.50
N GLY A 334 4.97 27.57 27.63
CA GLY A 334 3.67 27.01 27.27
C GLY A 334 2.53 27.59 28.09
N ASP A 335 1.33 27.53 27.51
CA ASP A 335 0.08 27.97 28.14
C ASP A 335 -0.85 26.78 28.30
N SER A 336 -1.47 26.67 29.46
CA SER A 336 -2.45 25.61 29.76
C SER A 336 -3.75 26.23 30.23
N GLY A 337 -4.87 25.74 29.69
CA GLY A 337 -6.21 26.04 30.19
C GLY A 337 -6.58 25.17 31.39
N TYR A 338 -7.64 24.38 31.27
CA TYR A 338 -8.18 23.60 32.38
C TYR A 338 -7.38 22.31 32.62
N ILE A 339 -6.95 22.09 33.86
CA ILE A 339 -6.21 20.89 34.31
C ILE A 339 -7.06 20.08 35.28
N THR A 340 -7.16 18.77 35.06
CA THR A 340 -7.80 17.81 35.97
C THR A 340 -6.84 16.65 36.25
N LEU A 341 -6.55 16.41 37.53
CA LEU A 341 -5.61 15.38 37.99
C LEU A 341 -6.34 14.37 38.89
N ALA A 342 -6.15 13.08 38.64
CA ALA A 342 -6.68 12.00 39.48
C ALA A 342 -5.70 10.81 39.53
N GLY A 343 -4.97 10.68 40.64
CA GLY A 343 -4.04 9.58 40.89
C GLY A 343 -2.78 9.56 40.01
N GLY A 344 -1.70 8.96 40.52
CA GLY A 344 -0.42 8.76 39.83
C GLY A 344 0.79 9.18 40.66
N ASP A 345 1.95 8.62 40.33
CA ASP A 345 3.24 8.98 40.92
C ASP A 345 4.01 9.91 39.98
N TYR A 346 4.41 11.06 40.53
CA TYR A 346 5.11 12.11 39.80
C TYR A 346 6.54 12.19 40.35
N GLY A 347 7.52 11.84 39.52
CA GLY A 347 8.94 11.96 39.86
C GLY A 347 9.43 13.43 39.82
N TYR A 348 10.68 13.62 39.44
CA TYR A 348 11.34 14.93 39.48
C TYR A 348 10.82 15.88 38.38
N ILE A 349 10.36 17.07 38.80
CA ILE A 349 9.88 18.14 37.91
C ILE A 349 10.91 19.28 37.90
N TYR A 350 11.40 19.64 36.71
CA TYR A 350 12.24 20.81 36.50
C TYR A 350 11.54 21.81 35.58
N ALA A 351 11.25 23.01 36.09
CA ALA A 351 10.64 24.10 35.32
C ALA A 351 11.63 25.25 35.19
N CYS A 352 11.97 25.62 33.96
CA CYS A 352 12.75 26.82 33.68
C CYS A 352 11.81 27.93 33.25
N ARG A 353 11.64 28.98 34.08
CA ARG A 353 10.98 30.22 33.66
C ARG A 353 11.91 30.96 32.71
N GLN A 354 11.42 31.33 31.53
CA GLN A 354 12.01 32.37 30.69
C GLN A 354 11.00 33.49 30.54
#